data_AF-A0A8A1M8I2-F1
#
_entry.id   AF-A0A8A1M8I2-F1
#
_cell.length_a   1.000
_cell.length_b   1.000
_cell.length_c   1.000
_cell.angle_alpha   90.00
_cell.angle_beta   90.00
_cell.angle_gamma   90.00
#
_symmetry.space_group_name_H-M   'P 1'
#
loop_
_entity.id
_entity.type
_entity.pdbx_description
1 polymer ?
#
loop_
_entity_poly.entity_id
_entity_poly.type
_entity_poly.pdbx_seq_one_letter_code
_entity_poly.pdbx_strand_id
1 'polypeptide(L)'
;MDHKWAEASTTNLHHRRLVGTDDDTSIRRVPMSNKEPPTPLVLTTSNTPNALRLSAPGPLSALTPPLTPTTPTNTPASSGDQNPPKHQISVQRASDDGKPEGDQTALRKQQRLPLEFAYDLELQRDPGGSLIEYGCGAWSVVYSATSRWIRTPRDSPPTPPQRRVSTFTSASNLAVKSPMRCDAHSILLAEARLLSRLSTIAGVEHHVVPFHGFISSSNSLVLSAFPLSLSAYISNQAASARQTFSTKTMFDPVLGMPEWLSLARKLVRGLEWLHSRAQIVHGDIKPQNILLRPRESSDSDCAKDHLFPYEPLYIDFTSSYDPSTTGLSPQGPSPSLSALSPPFAAPELLTVQSLKSTEVVQSKGSDVFSLAVTLLAAVTGDLLLHPGSSNMQRLAMSREGHRVLDHVRSGVHGSRLPIGGIVEKILSPAVVKDPETRIKPVDWLRMIEDVIAAEDPHE
;
A
#
# COMPACT_ATOMS: atom_id res chain seq x y z
N MET A 1 -5.10 10.43 79.47
CA MET A 1 -5.82 10.69 78.19
C MET A 1 -5.41 9.57 77.23
N ASP A 2 -5.96 8.34 77.31
CA ASP A 2 -7.35 7.86 77.50
C ASP A 2 -8.16 8.04 76.19
N HIS A 3 -8.80 7.05 75.56
CA HIS A 3 -8.86 5.58 75.72
C HIS A 3 -8.60 4.94 74.33
N LYS A 4 -7.91 3.79 74.14
CA LYS A 4 -8.22 2.38 74.50
C LYS A 4 -9.43 1.75 73.77
N TRP A 5 -9.12 0.67 72.99
CA TRP A 5 -9.87 -0.59 72.83
C TRP A 5 -11.11 -0.61 71.90
N ALA A 6 -11.48 -1.73 71.24
CA ALA A 6 -10.84 -3.05 71.07
C ALA A 6 -11.39 -3.81 69.82
N GLU A 7 -10.83 -4.99 69.54
CA GLU A 7 -11.16 -5.88 68.41
C GLU A 7 -12.40 -6.81 68.64
N ALA A 8 -12.76 -7.53 67.55
CA ALA A 8 -13.00 -8.99 67.51
C ALA A 8 -14.43 -9.59 67.54
N SER A 9 -14.67 -10.39 66.49
CA SER A 9 -15.11 -11.81 66.52
C SER A 9 -16.58 -12.27 66.64
N THR A 10 -17.06 -12.85 65.53
CA THR A 10 -17.75 -14.17 65.38
C THR A 10 -19.11 -14.42 66.10
N THR A 11 -19.94 -15.44 65.82
CA THR A 11 -19.79 -16.76 65.15
C THR A 11 -21.17 -17.37 64.77
N ASN A 12 -21.20 -18.42 63.91
CA ASN A 12 -22.13 -19.59 63.96
C ASN A 12 -23.65 -19.45 63.65
N LEU A 13 -24.43 -20.49 63.29
CA LEU A 13 -24.21 -21.73 62.49
C LEU A 13 -25.55 -22.51 62.23
N HIS A 14 -25.54 -23.45 61.28
CA HIS A 14 -26.17 -24.82 61.32
C HIS A 14 -27.53 -25.20 60.65
N HIS A 15 -27.49 -26.42 60.03
CA HIS A 15 -28.58 -27.39 59.70
C HIS A 15 -29.52 -27.12 58.49
N ARG A 16 -30.05 -28.12 57.74
CA ARG A 16 -30.09 -29.63 57.89
C ARG A 16 -30.10 -30.40 56.53
N ARG A 17 -30.16 -31.75 56.53
CA ARG A 17 -30.08 -32.70 55.38
C ARG A 17 -31.45 -33.20 54.83
N LEU A 18 -31.48 -33.66 53.57
CA LEU A 18 -32.10 -34.89 52.96
C LEU A 18 -31.66 -34.94 51.46
N VAL A 19 -31.43 -36.03 50.68
CA VAL A 19 -31.45 -37.53 50.75
C VAL A 19 -32.65 -38.26 50.10
N GLY A 20 -32.35 -39.17 49.15
CA GLY A 20 -33.24 -40.12 48.41
C GLY A 20 -33.34 -39.83 46.89
N THR A 21 -33.37 -40.70 45.85
CA THR A 21 -33.22 -42.15 45.54
C THR A 21 -34.38 -42.71 44.70
N ASP A 22 -34.09 -42.98 43.41
CA ASP A 22 -34.51 -44.11 42.57
C ASP A 22 -35.99 -44.35 42.10
N ASP A 23 -36.07 -45.25 41.10
CA ASP A 23 -37.20 -45.84 40.35
C ASP A 23 -38.14 -44.91 39.54
N ASP A 24 -38.89 -45.40 38.54
CA ASP A 24 -38.67 -46.33 37.39
C ASP A 24 -39.96 -46.27 36.55
N THR A 25 -39.89 -46.38 35.23
CA THR A 25 -40.93 -47.10 34.44
C THR A 25 -40.48 -47.36 33.01
N SER A 26 -40.03 -48.58 32.74
CA SER A 26 -39.77 -49.05 31.37
C SER A 26 -41.07 -49.40 30.62
N ILE A 27 -41.30 -48.79 29.44
CA ILE A 27 -42.18 -49.35 28.41
C ILE A 27 -41.37 -49.67 27.15
N ARG A 28 -41.57 -50.87 26.60
CA ARG A 28 -40.75 -51.47 25.54
C ARG A 28 -41.49 -51.53 24.20
N ARG A 29 -40.78 -51.12 23.12
CA ARG A 29 -40.72 -51.79 21.79
C ARG A 29 -42.02 -51.70 20.91
N VAL A 30 -42.05 -51.78 19.56
CA VAL A 30 -41.09 -51.87 18.39
C VAL A 30 -41.94 -51.95 17.09
N PRO A 31 -41.45 -51.73 15.84
CA PRO A 31 -40.41 -50.83 15.29
C PRO A 31 -40.87 -50.04 14.01
N MET A 32 -40.00 -49.22 13.39
CA MET A 32 -39.49 -49.44 12.00
C MET A 32 -38.77 -48.24 11.36
N SER A 33 -37.62 -48.54 10.73
CA SER A 33 -36.92 -47.86 9.62
C SER A 33 -36.77 -46.33 9.61
N ASN A 34 -35.55 -45.84 9.89
CA ASN A 34 -34.61 -45.53 8.78
C ASN A 34 -33.15 -45.40 9.25
N LYS A 35 -32.24 -45.76 8.33
CA LYS A 35 -30.80 -46.04 8.47
C LYS A 35 -29.95 -44.90 9.08
N GLU A 36 -29.38 -45.16 10.27
CA GLU A 36 -27.96 -45.51 10.55
C GLU A 36 -26.78 -45.02 9.64
N PRO A 37 -25.50 -44.99 10.11
CA PRO A 37 -24.85 -43.73 10.51
C PRO A 37 -23.44 -43.56 9.82
N PRO A 38 -22.44 -42.78 10.33
CA PRO A 38 -21.26 -42.40 9.55
C PRO A 38 -20.12 -43.43 9.55
N THR A 39 -19.26 -43.37 8.53
CA THR A 39 -18.09 -44.27 8.37
C THR A 39 -16.80 -43.45 8.08
N PRO A 40 -15.67 -43.70 8.78
CA PRO A 40 -14.39 -43.04 8.52
C PRO A 40 -13.51 -43.82 7.51
N LEU A 41 -12.63 -43.10 6.81
CA LEU A 41 -11.51 -43.64 6.01
C LEU A 41 -10.28 -42.75 6.29
N VAL A 42 -9.31 -43.15 7.12
CA VAL A 42 -8.29 -44.21 6.94
C VAL A 42 -7.14 -43.77 6.02
N LEU A 43 -5.96 -43.56 6.62
CA LEU A 43 -4.67 -43.49 5.90
C LEU A 43 -4.24 -44.90 5.48
N THR A 44 -3.61 -45.02 4.31
CA THR A 44 -2.83 -46.20 3.93
C THR A 44 -1.40 -45.79 3.57
N THR A 45 -0.45 -46.13 4.45
CA THR A 45 1.00 -46.02 4.20
C THR A 45 1.57 -47.38 3.80
N SER A 46 2.34 -47.44 2.71
CA SER A 46 3.20 -48.58 2.39
C SER A 46 4.67 -48.16 2.39
N ASN A 47 5.45 -48.75 3.31
CA ASN A 47 6.89 -48.55 3.39
C ASN A 47 7.64 -49.65 2.63
N THR A 48 8.78 -49.32 2.01
CA THR A 48 10.03 -50.06 2.23
C THR A 48 11.22 -49.20 1.81
N PRO A 49 12.42 -49.36 2.41
CA PRO A 49 13.49 -48.37 2.29
C PRO A 49 14.61 -48.77 1.33
N ASN A 50 15.27 -47.78 0.73
CA ASN A 50 16.72 -47.81 0.54
C ASN A 50 17.27 -46.39 0.43
N ALA A 51 18.48 -46.17 0.96
CA ALA A 51 19.03 -44.82 1.15
C ALA A 51 20.15 -44.49 0.15
N LEU A 52 19.99 -43.40 -0.59
CA LEU A 52 21.10 -42.67 -1.21
C LEU A 52 20.91 -41.17 -0.98
N ARG A 53 21.99 -40.48 -0.59
CA ARG A 53 22.02 -39.02 -0.43
C ARG A 53 22.16 -38.36 -1.81
N LEU A 54 21.25 -37.48 -2.18
CA LEU A 54 21.49 -36.41 -3.16
C LEU A 54 20.87 -35.10 -2.68
N SER A 55 21.48 -33.99 -3.12
CA SER A 55 21.22 -32.63 -2.63
C SER A 55 19.87 -32.07 -3.11
N ALA A 56 19.27 -31.19 -2.31
CA ALA A 56 18.03 -30.49 -2.67
C ALA A 56 18.32 -29.15 -3.40
N PRO A 57 17.83 -28.93 -4.62
CA PRO A 57 17.61 -27.60 -5.19
C PRO A 57 16.28 -27.03 -4.65
N GLY A 58 16.24 -25.73 -4.35
CA GLY A 58 15.02 -25.06 -3.89
C GLY A 58 14.01 -24.80 -5.03
N PRO A 59 12.70 -24.97 -4.82
CA PRO A 59 11.70 -24.73 -5.86
C PRO A 59 11.37 -23.23 -6.02
N LEU A 60 11.68 -22.69 -7.21
CA LEU A 60 10.97 -21.54 -7.76
C LEU A 60 9.52 -21.94 -8.09
N SER A 61 8.54 -21.12 -7.68
CA SER A 61 7.13 -21.31 -8.04
C SER A 61 6.46 -19.97 -8.34
N ALA A 62 6.36 -19.63 -9.62
CA ALA A 62 5.47 -18.58 -10.11
C ALA A 62 4.09 -19.17 -10.43
N LEU A 63 2.99 -18.52 -9.99
CA LEU A 63 1.63 -18.93 -10.35
C LEU A 63 0.72 -17.73 -10.65
N THR A 64 0.54 -17.50 -11.96
CA THR A 64 -0.67 -17.01 -12.68
C THR A 64 -1.56 -15.90 -12.08
N PRO A 65 -1.83 -14.81 -12.84
CA PRO A 65 -2.90 -13.85 -12.51
C PRO A 65 -4.31 -14.42 -12.81
N PRO A 66 -5.39 -13.83 -12.24
CA PRO A 66 -6.77 -14.24 -12.52
C PRO A 66 -7.22 -13.89 -13.95
N LEU A 67 -8.09 -14.73 -14.52
CA LEU A 67 -8.56 -14.67 -15.90
C LEU A 67 -9.70 -13.66 -16.12
N THR A 68 -9.69 -13.01 -17.29
CA THR A 68 -10.81 -12.22 -17.81
C THR A 68 -11.88 -13.14 -18.42
N PRO A 69 -13.20 -12.90 -18.26
CA PRO A 69 -14.22 -13.71 -18.91
C PRO A 69 -14.27 -13.47 -20.43
N THR A 70 -14.00 -14.52 -21.22
CA THR A 70 -14.27 -14.53 -22.66
C THR A 70 -15.64 -15.16 -22.93
N THR A 71 -16.61 -14.38 -23.38
CA THR A 71 -17.85 -14.93 -23.95
C THR A 71 -17.60 -15.40 -25.39
N PRO A 72 -17.73 -16.71 -25.70
CA PRO A 72 -17.78 -17.15 -27.09
C PRO A 72 -19.11 -16.73 -27.70
N THR A 73 -19.13 -16.41 -28.99
CA THR A 73 -20.38 -16.28 -29.76
C THR A 73 -20.13 -16.83 -31.16
N ASN A 74 -20.90 -17.83 -31.53
CA ASN A 74 -20.67 -18.60 -32.75
C ASN A 74 -21.04 -17.81 -34.00
N THR A 75 -20.28 -18.00 -35.07
CA THR A 75 -20.63 -17.58 -36.43
C THR A 75 -21.82 -18.41 -36.96
N PRO A 76 -22.82 -17.78 -37.57
CA PRO A 76 -23.56 -18.35 -38.68
C PRO A 76 -23.33 -17.51 -39.94
N ALA A 77 -23.05 -18.17 -41.07
CA ALA A 77 -22.92 -17.48 -42.35
C ALA A 77 -24.27 -17.37 -43.06
N SER A 78 -24.64 -16.17 -43.52
CA SER A 78 -25.33 -16.02 -44.82
C SER A 78 -25.27 -14.60 -45.37
N SER A 79 -25.60 -14.48 -46.66
CA SER A 79 -25.47 -13.31 -47.55
C SER A 79 -26.31 -12.08 -47.19
N GLY A 80 -25.81 -10.90 -47.57
CA GLY A 80 -26.60 -9.67 -47.69
C GLY A 80 -25.74 -8.42 -47.95
N ASP A 81 -25.90 -7.80 -49.13
CA ASP A 81 -25.38 -6.45 -49.40
C ASP A 81 -26.05 -5.39 -48.51
N GLN A 82 -25.36 -4.28 -48.24
CA GLN A 82 -25.79 -2.88 -48.51
C GLN A 82 -24.74 -1.87 -47.97
N ASN A 83 -24.81 -0.62 -48.40
CA ASN A 83 -23.73 0.38 -48.27
C ASN A 83 -23.60 1.03 -46.88
N PRO A 84 -22.39 1.47 -46.47
CA PRO A 84 -22.20 2.29 -45.26
C PRO A 84 -22.61 3.76 -45.50
N PRO A 85 -23.34 4.41 -44.56
CA PRO A 85 -23.70 5.82 -44.67
C PRO A 85 -22.52 6.75 -44.34
N LYS A 86 -22.22 7.71 -45.23
CA LYS A 86 -21.20 8.74 -45.01
C LYS A 86 -21.74 9.85 -44.10
N HIS A 87 -21.40 9.84 -42.81
CA HIS A 87 -21.60 11.01 -41.97
C HIS A 87 -20.50 12.05 -42.21
N GLN A 88 -20.88 13.20 -42.76
CA GLN A 88 -20.01 14.35 -42.94
C GLN A 88 -19.80 15.05 -41.59
N ILE A 89 -18.55 15.18 -41.14
CA ILE A 89 -18.20 16.12 -40.07
C ILE A 89 -17.99 17.49 -40.72
N SER A 90 -18.83 18.46 -40.37
CA SER A 90 -18.76 19.82 -40.92
C SER A 90 -17.60 20.59 -40.30
N VAL A 91 -16.69 21.09 -41.13
CA VAL A 91 -15.53 21.88 -40.68
C VAL A 91 -15.96 23.35 -40.52
N GLN A 92 -16.40 23.73 -39.33
CA GLN A 92 -16.57 25.13 -38.98
C GLN A 92 -15.20 25.80 -38.78
N ARG A 93 -14.82 26.66 -39.72
CA ARG A 93 -13.78 27.68 -39.48
C ARG A 93 -14.35 28.72 -38.52
N ALA A 94 -13.79 28.79 -37.31
CA ALA A 94 -13.78 30.04 -36.57
C ALA A 94 -12.66 30.92 -37.17
N SER A 95 -12.94 32.19 -37.44
CA SER A 95 -11.91 33.14 -37.88
C SER A 95 -11.05 33.58 -36.71
N ASP A 96 -9.79 33.90 -37.02
CA ASP A 96 -8.85 34.55 -36.13
C ASP A 96 -9.24 36.04 -35.95
N ASP A 97 -9.24 36.52 -34.71
CA ASP A 97 -9.32 37.95 -34.38
C ASP A 97 -8.60 38.19 -33.05
N GLY A 98 -7.55 39.01 -33.08
CA GLY A 98 -6.37 38.78 -32.23
C GLY A 98 -6.25 39.64 -30.96
N LYS A 99 -5.61 39.07 -29.93
CA LYS A 99 -4.97 39.84 -28.84
C LYS A 99 -3.75 39.08 -28.24
N PRO A 100 -2.63 39.75 -27.96
CA PRO A 100 -1.41 39.07 -27.51
C PRO A 100 -1.35 38.86 -25.99
N GLU A 101 -1.98 37.79 -25.48
CA GLU A 101 -1.69 37.28 -24.12
C GLU A 101 -0.39 36.45 -24.08
N GLY A 102 0.69 37.10 -24.50
CA GLY A 102 2.01 36.52 -24.72
C GLY A 102 2.93 36.55 -23.49
N ASP A 103 2.53 35.92 -22.38
CA ASP A 103 3.51 35.48 -21.37
C ASP A 103 2.95 34.37 -20.45
N GLN A 104 1.86 34.65 -19.72
CA GLN A 104 1.25 33.70 -18.76
C GLN A 104 0.83 32.37 -19.44
N THR A 105 0.41 32.46 -20.70
CA THR A 105 0.03 31.33 -21.56
C THR A 105 1.21 30.39 -21.89
N ALA A 106 2.46 30.88 -21.86
CA ALA A 106 3.65 30.06 -22.05
C ALA A 106 4.00 29.26 -20.77
N LEU A 107 4.03 29.95 -19.62
CA LEU A 107 4.22 29.33 -18.30
C LEU A 107 3.19 28.22 -18.03
N ARG A 108 1.90 28.46 -18.28
CA ARG A 108 0.84 27.44 -18.16
C ARG A 108 0.93 26.30 -19.18
N LYS A 109 1.65 26.47 -20.30
CA LYS A 109 1.90 25.39 -21.27
C LYS A 109 3.11 24.53 -20.87
N GLN A 110 4.15 25.13 -20.29
CA GLN A 110 5.30 24.38 -19.75
C GLN A 110 4.86 23.40 -18.64
N GLN A 111 3.90 23.79 -17.79
CA GLN A 111 3.30 22.94 -16.74
C GLN A 111 2.56 21.68 -17.24
N ARG A 112 2.50 21.41 -18.55
CA ARG A 112 1.82 20.24 -19.15
C ARG A 112 2.75 19.18 -19.77
N LEU A 113 4.04 19.46 -19.91
CA LEU A 113 5.02 18.50 -20.41
C LEU A 113 5.73 17.82 -19.23
N PRO A 114 6.06 16.52 -19.33
CA PRO A 114 6.92 15.89 -18.35
C PRO A 114 8.35 16.45 -18.46
N LEU A 115 9.09 16.41 -17.36
CA LEU A 115 10.54 16.58 -17.33
C LEU A 115 11.18 15.43 -18.12
N GLU A 116 11.79 15.69 -19.27
CA GLU A 116 12.50 14.66 -20.05
C GLU A 116 13.83 14.26 -19.39
N PHE A 117 14.12 12.96 -19.38
CA PHE A 117 15.40 12.42 -18.90
C PHE A 117 16.46 12.53 -20.02
N ALA A 118 17.53 13.30 -19.76
CA ALA A 118 18.50 13.73 -20.80
C ALA A 118 19.86 13.00 -20.78
N TYR A 119 19.98 11.94 -19.97
CA TYR A 119 21.24 11.23 -19.70
C TYR A 119 21.21 9.82 -20.30
N ASP A 120 22.39 9.25 -20.56
CA ASP A 120 22.49 7.84 -20.97
C ASP A 120 22.18 6.90 -19.80
N LEU A 121 21.49 5.80 -20.09
CA LEU A 121 21.04 4.82 -19.11
C LEU A 121 21.19 3.39 -19.65
N GLU A 122 21.71 2.51 -18.81
CA GLU A 122 21.97 1.11 -19.09
C GLU A 122 21.11 0.24 -18.17
N LEU A 123 20.20 -0.56 -18.73
CA LEU A 123 19.39 -1.52 -17.97
C LEU A 123 20.26 -2.70 -17.53
N GLN A 124 20.22 -3.02 -16.24
CA GLN A 124 21.04 -4.09 -15.68
C GLN A 124 20.50 -5.47 -16.03
N ARG A 125 21.41 -6.45 -16.14
CA ARG A 125 21.10 -7.84 -16.46
C ARG A 125 21.65 -8.81 -15.42
N ASP A 126 20.94 -9.91 -15.23
CA ASP A 126 21.37 -11.03 -14.41
C ASP A 126 22.46 -11.86 -15.13
N PRO A 127 23.11 -12.84 -14.46
CA PRO A 127 24.10 -13.72 -15.08
C PRO A 127 23.57 -14.60 -16.23
N GLY A 128 22.25 -14.71 -16.41
CA GLY A 128 21.61 -15.37 -17.55
C GLY A 128 21.32 -14.43 -18.73
N GLY A 129 21.57 -13.11 -18.58
CA GLY A 129 21.29 -12.08 -19.57
C GLY A 129 19.86 -11.52 -19.53
N SER A 130 19.01 -11.97 -18.61
CA SER A 130 17.66 -11.41 -18.39
C SER A 130 17.76 -10.03 -17.76
N LEU A 131 16.77 -9.15 -17.98
CA LEU A 131 16.72 -7.86 -17.30
C LEU A 131 16.44 -8.05 -15.80
N ILE A 132 17.12 -7.31 -14.93
CA ILE A 132 16.84 -7.35 -13.49
C ILE A 132 15.56 -6.55 -13.21
N GLU A 133 14.51 -7.24 -12.80
CA GLU A 133 13.24 -6.63 -12.38
C GLU A 133 13.22 -6.36 -10.88
N TYR A 134 12.86 -5.14 -10.49
CA TYR A 134 12.52 -4.78 -9.10
C TYR A 134 11.05 -5.07 -8.77
N GLY A 135 10.17 -5.16 -9.78
CA GLY A 135 8.77 -5.50 -9.58
C GLY A 135 7.92 -5.34 -10.84
N CYS A 136 6.74 -5.95 -10.81
CA CYS A 136 5.75 -5.94 -11.89
C CYS A 136 4.36 -5.62 -11.32
N GLY A 137 3.69 -4.62 -11.90
CA GLY A 137 2.33 -4.19 -11.55
C GLY A 137 1.37 -4.36 -12.72
N ALA A 138 0.11 -3.91 -12.60
CA ALA A 138 -0.90 -4.10 -13.66
C ALA A 138 -0.56 -3.38 -14.99
N TRP A 139 0.12 -2.23 -14.89
CA TRP A 139 0.39 -1.32 -16.02
C TRP A 139 1.86 -1.31 -16.47
N SER A 140 2.77 -1.61 -15.55
CA SER A 140 4.21 -1.37 -15.73
C SER A 140 5.07 -2.40 -15.03
N VAL A 141 6.24 -2.64 -15.62
CA VAL A 141 7.37 -3.37 -15.04
C VAL A 141 8.46 -2.39 -14.66
N VAL A 142 9.15 -2.63 -13.55
CA VAL A 142 10.22 -1.76 -13.02
C VAL A 142 11.55 -2.50 -13.14
N TYR A 143 12.46 -1.96 -13.96
CA TYR A 143 13.80 -2.53 -14.17
C TYR A 143 14.87 -1.81 -13.35
N SER A 144 15.88 -2.55 -12.92
CA SER A 144 17.14 -2.01 -12.38
C SER A 144 17.97 -1.39 -13.51
N ALA A 145 18.57 -0.24 -13.25
CA ALA A 145 19.36 0.50 -14.21
C ALA A 145 20.51 1.26 -13.55
N THR A 146 21.50 1.62 -14.36
CA THR A 146 22.55 2.57 -13.99
C THR A 146 22.64 3.67 -15.04
N SER A 147 22.69 4.92 -14.60
CA SER A 147 23.06 6.04 -15.47
C SER A 147 24.50 6.47 -15.20
N ARG A 148 25.18 6.88 -16.27
CA ARG A 148 26.38 7.71 -16.19
C ARG A 148 25.90 9.13 -16.47
N TRP A 149 26.24 10.09 -15.61
CA TRP A 149 25.79 11.49 -15.70
C TRP A 149 26.43 12.30 -16.86
N ILE A 150 26.70 11.63 -17.98
CA ILE A 150 27.08 12.20 -19.27
C ILE A 150 25.78 12.68 -19.92
N ARG A 151 25.68 13.98 -20.21
CA ARG A 151 24.57 14.51 -21.02
C ARG A 151 24.76 14.08 -22.46
N THR A 152 23.69 13.58 -23.08
CA THR A 152 23.64 13.38 -24.52
C THR A 152 23.86 14.73 -25.24
N PRO A 153 24.79 14.83 -26.21
CA PRO A 153 24.96 16.06 -26.98
C PRO A 153 23.75 16.26 -27.93
N ARG A 154 22.83 17.16 -27.58
CA ARG A 154 21.89 17.72 -28.56
C ARG A 154 22.65 18.58 -29.55
N ASP A 155 22.39 18.40 -30.85
CA ASP A 155 23.06 19.08 -31.96
C ASP A 155 23.22 20.59 -31.74
N SER A 156 24.43 20.98 -31.33
CA SER A 156 24.80 22.35 -30.96
C SER A 156 26.23 22.60 -31.46
N PRO A 157 26.50 23.71 -32.18
CA PRO A 157 27.84 23.99 -32.69
C PRO A 157 28.84 24.24 -31.53
N PRO A 158 30.13 23.89 -31.70
CA PRO A 158 31.10 23.91 -30.62
C PRO A 158 31.46 25.33 -30.16
N THR A 159 31.16 25.61 -28.89
CA THR A 159 31.67 26.79 -28.14
C THR A 159 32.80 26.38 -27.16
N PRO A 160 33.72 27.30 -26.82
CA PRO A 160 34.96 26.96 -26.10
C PRO A 160 34.73 26.50 -24.64
N PRO A 161 35.66 25.72 -24.06
CA PRO A 161 35.40 24.95 -22.85
C PRO A 161 35.34 25.82 -21.59
N GLN A 162 34.17 25.79 -20.91
CA GLN A 162 34.07 26.33 -19.56
C GLN A 162 34.45 25.28 -18.49
N ARG A 163 35.22 25.76 -17.51
CA ARG A 163 35.62 25.18 -16.21
C ARG A 163 35.20 23.73 -15.89
N ARG A 164 36.22 22.94 -15.50
CA ARG A 164 36.14 21.62 -14.85
C ARG A 164 34.96 21.54 -13.85
N VAL A 165 33.96 20.73 -14.17
CA VAL A 165 33.05 20.12 -13.18
C VAL A 165 33.74 18.89 -12.61
N SER A 166 33.65 18.66 -11.30
CA SER A 166 34.28 17.50 -10.65
C SER A 166 33.75 16.18 -11.21
N THR A 167 34.66 15.30 -11.64
CA THR A 167 34.35 13.97 -12.18
C THR A 167 33.98 12.98 -11.08
N PHE A 168 32.85 13.20 -10.41
CA PHE A 168 32.20 12.18 -9.60
C PHE A 168 31.43 11.22 -10.50
N THR A 169 32.13 10.22 -11.04
CA THR A 169 31.51 9.12 -11.80
C THR A 169 30.90 8.07 -10.87
N SER A 170 30.10 8.52 -9.90
CA SER A 170 29.20 7.64 -9.14
C SER A 170 28.05 7.23 -10.07
N ALA A 171 28.07 5.98 -10.55
CA ALA A 171 26.95 5.42 -11.27
C ALA A 171 25.75 5.30 -10.32
N SER A 172 24.73 6.12 -10.54
CA SER A 172 23.52 6.10 -9.70
C SER A 172 22.66 4.90 -10.09
N ASN A 173 22.28 4.10 -9.10
CA ASN A 173 21.27 3.05 -9.29
C ASN A 173 19.90 3.69 -9.45
N LEU A 174 19.22 3.35 -10.55
CA LEU A 174 17.95 3.91 -10.97
C LEU A 174 16.93 2.80 -11.19
N ALA A 175 15.66 3.12 -10.99
CA ALA A 175 14.53 2.27 -11.29
C ALA A 175 13.81 2.83 -12.51
N VAL A 176 13.68 2.03 -13.58
CA VAL A 176 12.99 2.42 -14.81
C VAL A 176 11.64 1.72 -14.88
N LYS A 177 10.57 2.46 -14.62
CA LYS A 177 9.18 1.99 -14.69
C LYS A 177 8.70 2.15 -16.13
N SER A 178 8.63 1.04 -16.86
CA SER A 178 8.26 0.96 -18.28
C SER A 178 6.86 0.37 -18.45
N PRO A 179 6.07 0.80 -19.45
CA PRO A 179 4.74 0.26 -19.70
C PRO A 179 4.82 -1.19 -20.22
N MET A 180 3.90 -2.05 -19.78
CA MET A 180 3.79 -3.42 -20.32
C MET A 180 2.87 -3.52 -21.54
N ARG A 181 2.16 -2.44 -21.89
CA ARG A 181 1.03 -2.42 -22.82
C ARG A 181 0.71 -1.01 -23.29
N CYS A 182 0.14 -0.86 -24.50
CA CYS A 182 -0.01 0.45 -25.17
C CYS A 182 -0.96 1.42 -24.44
N ASP A 183 -2.01 0.92 -23.80
CA ASP A 183 -2.95 1.65 -22.95
C ASP A 183 -2.27 2.25 -21.71
N ALA A 184 -1.27 1.56 -21.13
CA ALA A 184 -0.49 2.06 -20.01
C ALA A 184 0.34 3.33 -20.33
N HIS A 185 0.63 3.60 -21.62
CA HIS A 185 1.40 4.79 -22.01
C HIS A 185 0.73 6.08 -21.53
N SER A 186 -0.61 6.13 -21.62
CA SER A 186 -1.41 7.28 -21.16
C SER A 186 -1.33 7.50 -19.65
N ILE A 187 -1.28 6.40 -18.88
CA ILE A 187 -1.21 6.38 -17.42
C ILE A 187 0.19 6.81 -16.95
N LEU A 188 1.26 6.24 -17.52
CA LEU A 188 2.64 6.60 -17.17
C LEU A 188 2.96 8.04 -17.59
N LEU A 189 2.39 8.55 -18.69
CA LEU A 189 2.51 9.97 -19.07
C LEU A 189 1.75 10.91 -18.13
N ALA A 190 0.63 10.47 -17.53
CA ALA A 190 -0.07 11.22 -16.49
C ALA A 190 0.74 11.25 -15.18
N GLU A 191 1.26 10.09 -14.75
CA GLU A 191 2.18 9.97 -13.62
C GLU A 191 3.44 10.83 -13.82
N ALA A 192 4.02 10.83 -15.03
CA ALA A 192 5.18 11.65 -15.39
C ALA A 192 4.92 13.15 -15.18
N ARG A 193 3.76 13.65 -15.63
CA ARG A 193 3.37 15.06 -15.44
C ARG A 193 3.16 15.40 -13.97
N LEU A 194 2.53 14.50 -13.21
CA LEU A 194 2.30 14.68 -11.78
C LEU A 194 3.64 14.73 -11.03
N LEU A 195 4.55 13.78 -11.25
CA LEU A 195 5.88 13.74 -10.65
C LEU A 195 6.75 14.94 -11.07
N SER A 196 6.65 15.37 -12.33
CA SER A 196 7.33 16.59 -12.82
C SER A 196 6.85 17.86 -12.11
N ARG A 197 5.57 17.90 -11.70
CA ARG A 197 5.04 18.98 -10.87
C ARG A 197 5.52 18.86 -9.42
N LEU A 198 5.45 17.66 -8.83
CA LEU A 198 5.90 17.42 -7.45
C LEU A 198 7.38 17.76 -7.25
N SER A 199 8.25 17.49 -8.25
CA SER A 199 9.68 17.83 -8.17
C SER A 199 9.99 19.33 -8.09
N THR A 200 8.99 20.20 -8.30
CA THR A 200 9.11 21.67 -8.10
C THR A 200 8.70 22.15 -6.70
N ILE A 201 8.21 21.26 -5.83
CA ILE A 201 7.68 21.59 -4.50
C ILE A 201 8.72 21.22 -3.44
N ALA A 202 9.16 22.21 -2.65
CA ALA A 202 10.18 22.00 -1.61
C ALA A 202 9.75 20.95 -0.55
N GLY A 203 10.67 20.06 -0.17
CA GLY A 203 10.42 18.95 0.75
C GLY A 203 10.00 17.64 0.08
N VAL A 204 9.82 17.62 -1.25
CA VAL A 204 9.45 16.40 -2.01
C VAL A 204 10.45 15.26 -1.78
N GLU A 205 11.73 15.60 -1.67
CA GLU A 205 12.87 14.72 -1.44
C GLU A 205 12.78 13.89 -0.15
N HIS A 206 12.00 14.34 0.84
CA HIS A 206 11.78 13.69 2.13
C HIS A 206 10.52 12.80 2.18
N HIS A 207 9.70 12.83 1.12
CA HIS A 207 8.35 12.25 1.13
C HIS A 207 8.04 11.39 -0.09
N VAL A 208 8.71 11.61 -1.22
CA VAL A 208 8.47 10.93 -2.50
C VAL A 208 9.79 10.37 -3.04
N VAL A 209 9.74 9.21 -3.69
CA VAL A 209 10.91 8.65 -4.39
C VAL A 209 11.37 9.63 -5.49
N PRO A 210 12.65 10.11 -5.49
CA PRO A 210 13.07 11.15 -6.42
C PRO A 210 12.94 10.72 -7.88
N PHE A 211 12.32 11.60 -8.67
CA PHE A 211 12.05 11.45 -10.09
C PHE A 211 13.06 12.24 -10.93
N HIS A 212 13.75 11.56 -11.83
CA HIS A 212 14.83 12.12 -12.65
C HIS A 212 14.37 12.51 -14.06
N GLY A 213 13.23 11.96 -14.51
CA GLY A 213 12.60 12.33 -15.78
C GLY A 213 11.85 11.20 -16.46
N PHE A 214 11.19 11.53 -17.56
CA PHE A 214 10.46 10.66 -18.47
C PHE A 214 11.27 10.42 -19.75
N ILE A 215 11.15 9.24 -20.34
CA ILE A 215 11.78 8.88 -21.62
C ILE A 215 10.67 8.77 -22.66
N SER A 216 10.44 9.84 -23.43
CA SER A 216 9.33 9.88 -24.39
C SER A 216 9.37 8.80 -25.48
N SER A 217 10.55 8.25 -25.83
CA SER A 217 10.69 7.18 -26.83
C SER A 217 10.21 5.81 -26.34
N SER A 218 10.21 5.54 -25.03
CA SER A 218 9.75 4.27 -24.42
C SER A 218 8.52 4.44 -23.52
N ASN A 219 8.07 5.68 -23.29
CA ASN A 219 7.04 6.06 -22.32
C ASN A 219 7.38 5.63 -20.87
N SER A 220 8.68 5.57 -20.54
CA SER A 220 9.18 5.11 -19.23
C SER A 220 9.45 6.25 -18.26
N LEU A 221 9.30 6.00 -16.97
CA LEU A 221 9.69 6.89 -15.88
C LEU A 221 11.04 6.47 -15.29
N VAL A 222 11.91 7.42 -14.97
CA VAL A 222 13.20 7.20 -14.31
C VAL A 222 13.15 7.72 -12.88
N LEU A 223 13.34 6.81 -11.92
CA LEU A 223 13.25 7.04 -10.47
C LEU A 223 14.55 6.63 -9.78
N SER A 224 14.80 7.11 -8.57
CA SER A 224 15.88 6.56 -7.72
C SER A 224 15.53 5.14 -7.30
N ALA A 225 16.51 4.22 -7.37
CA ALA A 225 16.33 2.87 -6.84
C ALA A 225 16.55 2.83 -5.32
N PHE A 226 15.63 2.23 -4.58
CA PHE A 226 15.83 1.85 -3.18
C PHE A 226 15.51 0.35 -3.02
N PRO A 227 16.39 -0.45 -2.40
CA PRO A 227 16.31 -1.91 -2.44
C PRO A 227 15.29 -2.54 -1.47
N LEU A 228 14.62 -1.73 -0.65
CA LEU A 228 13.76 -2.18 0.43
C LEU A 228 12.41 -1.45 0.38
N SER A 229 11.32 -2.21 0.35
CA SER A 229 9.96 -1.70 0.56
C SER A 229 9.51 -1.93 2.01
N LEU A 230 8.57 -1.11 2.48
CA LEU A 230 7.98 -1.28 3.82
C LEU A 230 7.30 -2.66 3.96
N SER A 231 6.70 -3.20 2.91
CA SER A 231 6.16 -4.58 2.92
C SER A 231 7.23 -5.64 3.16
N ALA A 232 8.41 -5.51 2.55
CA ALA A 232 9.50 -6.46 2.76
C ALA A 232 10.08 -6.33 4.18
N TYR A 233 10.23 -5.09 4.66
CA TYR A 233 10.68 -4.81 6.04
C TYR A 233 9.73 -5.38 7.09
N ILE A 234 8.42 -5.12 6.99
CA ILE A 234 7.39 -5.68 7.88
C ILE A 234 7.42 -7.21 7.83
N SER A 235 7.58 -7.82 6.66
CA SER A 235 7.66 -9.30 6.53
C SER A 235 8.86 -9.88 7.26
N ASN A 236 10.02 -9.23 7.15
CA ASN A 236 11.25 -9.65 7.84
C ASN A 236 11.11 -9.50 9.36
N GLN A 237 10.60 -8.37 9.84
CA GLN A 237 10.36 -8.17 11.27
C GLN A 237 9.29 -9.13 11.81
N ALA A 238 8.24 -9.45 11.03
CA ALA A 238 7.24 -10.45 11.41
C ALA A 238 7.83 -11.87 11.52
N ALA A 239 8.85 -12.20 10.72
CA ALA A 239 9.58 -13.47 10.85
C ALA A 239 10.45 -13.50 12.13
N SER A 240 11.08 -12.39 12.50
CA SER A 240 11.85 -12.23 13.75
C SER A 240 10.96 -12.28 15.00
N ALA A 241 9.84 -11.55 14.98
CA ALA A 241 8.87 -11.50 16.09
C ALA A 241 8.25 -12.88 16.38
N ARG A 242 8.02 -13.72 15.36
CA ARG A 242 7.53 -15.10 15.54
C ARG A 242 8.55 -16.01 16.25
N GLN A 243 9.85 -15.77 16.11
CA GLN A 243 10.89 -16.54 16.81
C GLN A 243 11.00 -16.17 18.30
N THR A 244 10.57 -14.96 18.67
CA THR A 244 10.62 -14.39 20.02
C THR A 244 9.22 -14.25 20.65
N PHE A 245 8.20 -14.86 20.03
CA PHE A 245 6.81 -14.72 20.45
C PHE A 245 6.55 -15.36 21.82
N SER A 246 6.00 -14.57 22.74
CA SER A 246 5.71 -14.99 24.11
C SER A 246 4.49 -14.23 24.65
N THR A 247 3.95 -14.67 25.80
CA THR A 247 2.91 -13.92 26.51
C THR A 247 3.36 -12.57 27.06
N LYS A 248 4.67 -12.27 27.04
CA LYS A 248 5.20 -10.93 27.35
C LYS A 248 5.19 -10.02 26.11
N THR A 249 5.61 -10.56 24.97
CA THR A 249 5.80 -9.81 23.71
C THR A 249 4.56 -9.75 22.81
N MET A 250 3.50 -10.49 23.14
CA MET A 250 2.29 -10.62 22.31
C MET A 250 1.47 -9.35 22.05
N PHE A 251 1.80 -8.21 22.69
CA PHE A 251 1.16 -6.91 22.49
C PHE A 251 2.12 -5.83 21.95
N ASP A 252 3.41 -6.14 21.86
CA ASP A 252 4.40 -5.24 21.25
C ASP A 252 4.17 -5.22 19.72
N PRO A 253 4.21 -4.08 19.03
CA PRO A 253 4.20 -4.05 17.57
C PRO A 253 5.33 -4.93 17.01
N VAL A 254 5.12 -5.50 15.82
CA VAL A 254 6.16 -6.28 15.12
C VAL A 254 7.43 -5.48 14.83
N LEU A 255 7.34 -4.14 14.75
CA LEU A 255 8.48 -3.21 14.68
C LEU A 255 9.01 -2.75 16.05
N GLY A 256 8.34 -3.08 17.16
CA GLY A 256 8.53 -2.43 18.47
C GLY A 256 7.86 -1.04 18.53
N MET A 257 7.45 -0.62 19.73
CA MET A 257 6.75 0.66 19.93
C MET A 257 7.55 1.89 19.45
N PRO A 258 8.86 2.06 19.76
CA PRO A 258 9.58 3.28 19.39
C PRO A 258 9.81 3.42 17.88
N GLU A 259 10.15 2.32 17.18
CA GLU A 259 10.28 2.35 15.72
C GLU A 259 8.93 2.58 15.05
N TRP A 260 7.86 1.93 15.54
CA TRP A 260 6.52 2.10 14.99
C TRP A 260 6.00 3.54 15.15
N LEU A 261 6.21 4.17 16.30
CA LEU A 261 5.86 5.59 16.51
C LEU A 261 6.69 6.52 15.59
N SER A 262 7.99 6.24 15.42
CA SER A 262 8.85 7.01 14.51
C SER A 262 8.45 6.84 13.03
N LEU A 263 8.09 5.63 12.60
CA LEU A 263 7.52 5.34 11.28
C LEU A 263 6.18 6.05 11.08
N ALA A 264 5.29 6.00 12.07
CA ALA A 264 3.98 6.67 12.03
C ALA A 264 4.13 8.18 11.89
N ARG A 265 5.00 8.82 12.69
CA ARG A 265 5.32 10.25 12.58
C ARG A 265 5.83 10.61 11.18
N LYS A 266 6.80 9.85 10.65
CA LYS A 266 7.40 10.10 9.33
C LYS A 266 6.37 9.96 8.19
N LEU A 267 5.55 8.90 8.19
CA LEU A 267 4.53 8.70 7.16
C LEU A 267 3.38 9.71 7.25
N VAL A 268 2.84 9.99 8.44
CA VAL A 268 1.75 10.96 8.61
C VAL A 268 2.22 12.37 8.24
N ARG A 269 3.49 12.72 8.47
CA ARG A 269 4.10 13.97 7.99
C ARG A 269 4.23 14.03 6.46
N GLY A 270 4.62 12.93 5.81
CA GLY A 270 4.62 12.84 4.35
C GLY A 270 3.22 12.95 3.74
N LEU A 271 2.20 12.39 4.41
CA LEU A 271 0.81 12.54 4.01
C LEU A 271 0.29 13.97 4.21
N GLU A 272 0.69 14.64 5.30
CA GLU A 272 0.42 16.07 5.53
C GLU A 272 0.97 16.91 4.38
N TRP A 273 2.24 16.72 3.99
CA TRP A 273 2.85 17.42 2.85
C TRP A 273 2.10 17.16 1.53
N LEU A 274 1.72 15.90 1.25
CA LEU A 274 0.94 15.54 0.07
C LEU A 274 -0.42 16.27 0.04
N HIS A 275 -1.09 16.33 1.18
CA HIS A 275 -2.45 16.87 1.29
C HIS A 275 -2.49 18.40 1.42
N SER A 276 -1.50 19.04 2.05
CA SER A 276 -1.50 20.49 2.32
C SER A 276 -0.68 21.29 1.31
N ARG A 277 0.51 20.81 0.92
CA ARG A 277 1.43 21.52 0.04
C ARG A 277 1.30 21.08 -1.41
N ALA A 278 1.29 19.78 -1.66
CA ALA A 278 1.17 19.25 -3.02
C ALA A 278 -0.28 19.22 -3.55
N GLN A 279 -1.27 19.27 -2.66
CA GLN A 279 -2.69 19.15 -3.01
C GLN A 279 -3.00 17.90 -3.86
N ILE A 280 -2.33 16.79 -3.55
CA ILE A 280 -2.53 15.47 -4.18
C ILE A 280 -3.33 14.56 -3.24
N VAL A 281 -4.16 13.70 -3.82
CA VAL A 281 -4.63 12.46 -3.21
C VAL A 281 -3.87 11.31 -3.86
N HIS A 282 -3.27 10.43 -3.06
CA HIS A 282 -2.38 9.36 -3.54
C HIS A 282 -3.18 8.19 -4.13
N GLY A 283 -4.29 7.81 -3.49
CA GLY A 283 -5.29 6.87 -4.02
C GLY A 283 -4.99 5.37 -3.85
N ASP A 284 -3.75 4.98 -3.52
CA ASP A 284 -3.30 3.58 -3.34
C ASP A 284 -2.16 3.47 -2.30
N ILE A 285 -2.37 4.02 -1.10
CA ILE A 285 -1.40 3.92 0.00
C ILE A 285 -1.44 2.50 0.59
N LYS A 286 -0.31 1.80 0.53
CA LYS A 286 -0.12 0.44 1.07
C LYS A 286 1.37 0.17 1.35
N PRO A 287 1.73 -0.84 2.16
CA PRO A 287 3.14 -1.16 2.47
C PRO A 287 4.04 -1.44 1.24
N GLN A 288 3.46 -1.84 0.10
CA GLN A 288 4.18 -2.06 -1.15
C GLN A 288 4.56 -0.75 -1.86
N ASN A 289 3.74 0.30 -1.69
CA ASN A 289 3.91 1.62 -2.33
C ASN A 289 4.69 2.61 -1.45
N ILE A 290 5.49 2.08 -0.51
CA ILE A 290 6.40 2.84 0.35
C ILE A 290 7.78 2.17 0.27
N LEU A 291 8.78 2.91 -0.20
CA LEU A 291 10.18 2.49 -0.18
C LEU A 291 10.91 3.08 1.03
N LEU A 292 11.96 2.39 1.48
CA LEU A 292 12.76 2.76 2.64
C LEU A 292 14.17 3.17 2.20
N ARG A 293 14.46 4.48 2.22
CA ARG A 293 15.82 5.03 2.03
C ARG A 293 16.60 4.84 3.33
N PRO A 294 17.78 4.18 3.34
CA PRO A 294 18.65 4.17 4.51
C PRO A 294 19.11 5.59 4.85
N ARG A 295 19.09 5.98 6.12
CA ARG A 295 19.65 7.28 6.54
C ARG A 295 21.17 7.23 6.56
N GLU A 296 21.82 8.27 6.06
CA GLU A 296 23.25 8.48 6.26
C GLU A 296 23.49 8.93 7.71
N SER A 297 24.54 8.40 8.35
CA SER A 297 24.76 8.53 9.80
C SER A 297 25.43 9.86 10.20
N SER A 298 25.42 10.86 9.32
CA SER A 298 26.05 12.19 9.50
C SER A 298 25.09 13.25 10.05
N ASP A 299 23.79 13.11 9.80
CA ASP A 299 22.81 14.15 10.12
C ASP A 299 22.33 14.03 11.57
N SER A 300 23.20 14.43 12.49
CA SER A 300 22.90 14.59 13.90
C SER A 300 22.46 16.02 14.21
N ASP A 301 21.23 16.18 14.69
CA ASP A 301 20.84 17.33 15.54
C ASP A 301 19.55 17.10 16.34
N CYS A 302 18.86 15.95 16.19
CA CYS A 302 17.69 15.62 17.03
C CYS A 302 17.63 14.12 17.35
N ALA A 303 18.07 13.76 18.57
CA ALA A 303 18.09 12.38 19.07
C ALA A 303 16.75 11.64 18.89
N LYS A 304 15.63 12.37 19.02
CA LYS A 304 14.25 11.87 18.95
C LYS A 304 13.80 11.42 17.54
N ASP A 305 14.68 11.39 16.52
CA ASP A 305 14.35 10.97 15.15
C ASP A 305 15.16 9.77 14.60
N HIS A 306 16.17 9.30 15.33
CA HIS A 306 17.02 8.17 14.92
C HIS A 306 16.40 6.79 15.18
N LEU A 307 15.28 6.70 15.91
CA LEU A 307 14.65 5.44 16.33
C LEU A 307 14.28 4.51 15.16
N PHE A 308 13.66 5.04 14.09
CA PHE A 308 13.47 4.28 12.86
C PHE A 308 14.62 4.59 11.87
N PRO A 309 15.45 3.60 11.48
CA PRO A 309 16.71 3.83 10.75
C PRO A 309 16.55 4.21 9.27
N TYR A 310 15.31 4.28 8.77
CA TYR A 310 15.00 4.65 7.39
C TYR A 310 14.20 5.97 7.30
N GLU A 311 14.22 6.54 6.11
CA GLU A 311 13.29 7.57 5.64
C GLU A 311 12.28 6.90 4.69
N PRO A 312 10.98 6.85 5.03
CA PRO A 312 9.96 6.22 4.20
C PRO A 312 9.45 7.18 3.11
N LEU A 313 9.37 6.70 1.88
CA LEU A 313 9.05 7.50 0.68
C LEU A 313 7.92 6.86 -0.11
N TYR A 314 6.92 7.66 -0.48
CA TYR A 314 5.80 7.24 -1.34
C TYR A 314 6.25 7.01 -2.79
N ILE A 315 5.65 6.00 -3.44
CA ILE A 315 5.86 5.63 -4.85
C ILE A 315 4.55 5.12 -5.47
N ASP A 316 4.51 5.04 -6.80
CA ASP A 316 3.37 4.61 -7.63
C ASP A 316 2.18 5.58 -7.57
N PHE A 317 2.35 6.69 -8.29
CA PHE A 317 1.35 7.76 -8.39
C PHE A 317 0.38 7.53 -9.57
N THR A 318 0.29 6.30 -10.09
CA THR A 318 -0.64 5.93 -11.19
C THR A 318 -2.12 6.09 -10.83
N SER A 319 -2.45 6.00 -9.55
CA SER A 319 -3.81 6.23 -9.01
C SER A 319 -4.00 7.63 -8.41
N SER A 320 -3.01 8.52 -8.53
CA SER A 320 -3.00 9.82 -7.86
C SER A 320 -3.58 10.94 -8.73
N TYR A 321 -4.22 11.92 -8.10
CA TYR A 321 -4.84 13.05 -8.78
C TYR A 321 -4.81 14.34 -7.92
N ASP A 322 -5.02 15.49 -8.57
CA ASP A 322 -5.18 16.79 -7.91
C ASP A 322 -6.67 17.19 -7.88
N PRO A 323 -7.33 17.23 -6.70
CA PRO A 323 -8.75 17.56 -6.59
C PRO A 323 -9.13 18.95 -7.13
N SER A 324 -8.19 19.91 -7.17
CA SER A 324 -8.45 21.25 -7.71
C SER A 324 -8.52 21.29 -9.24
N THR A 325 -7.99 20.27 -9.93
CA THR A 325 -7.95 20.19 -11.40
C THR A 325 -9.14 19.48 -12.04
N THR A 326 -10.00 18.84 -11.22
CA THR A 326 -11.12 17.99 -11.62
C THR A 326 -12.10 18.64 -12.61
N GLY A 327 -12.21 19.98 -12.61
CA GLY A 327 -13.06 20.73 -13.55
C GLY A 327 -12.49 20.94 -14.97
N LEU A 328 -11.27 20.49 -15.28
CA LEU A 328 -10.56 20.88 -16.52
C LEU A 328 -9.91 19.74 -17.34
N SER A 329 -10.15 18.46 -17.01
CA SER A 329 -9.58 17.32 -17.76
C SER A 329 -10.56 16.18 -18.03
N PRO A 330 -11.17 16.12 -19.23
CA PRO A 330 -11.99 14.98 -19.68
C PRO A 330 -11.18 13.77 -20.20
N GLN A 331 -9.84 13.77 -20.07
CA GLN A 331 -8.97 12.77 -20.72
C GLN A 331 -7.85 12.25 -19.79
N GLY A 332 -8.25 11.65 -18.68
CA GLY A 332 -7.50 10.58 -18.04
C GLY A 332 -8.43 9.37 -17.86
N PRO A 333 -7.99 8.12 -18.08
CA PRO A 333 -8.78 6.97 -17.68
C PRO A 333 -8.91 6.97 -16.15
N SER A 334 -10.13 6.97 -15.63
CA SER A 334 -10.38 6.89 -14.18
C SER A 334 -9.64 5.67 -13.59
N PRO A 335 -9.07 5.76 -12.37
CA PRO A 335 -8.25 4.70 -11.79
C PRO A 335 -9.01 3.37 -11.80
N SER A 336 -8.55 2.46 -12.65
CA SER A 336 -9.31 1.28 -13.04
C SER A 336 -9.59 0.38 -11.85
N LEU A 337 -10.82 -0.14 -11.74
CA LEU A 337 -11.31 -0.93 -10.61
C LEU A 337 -10.43 -2.16 -10.26
N SER A 338 -9.62 -2.65 -11.20
CA SER A 338 -8.65 -3.73 -11.03
C SER A 338 -7.40 -3.36 -10.20
N ALA A 339 -7.19 -2.08 -9.88
CA ALA A 339 -6.01 -1.60 -9.14
C ALA A 339 -6.23 -1.47 -7.61
N LEU A 340 -7.49 -1.42 -7.15
CA LEU A 340 -7.80 -1.29 -5.73
C LEU A 340 -7.26 -2.49 -4.94
N SER A 341 -6.47 -2.23 -3.91
CA SER A 341 -5.87 -3.25 -3.03
C SER A 341 -6.77 -3.47 -1.81
N PRO A 342 -7.71 -4.44 -1.80
CA PRO A 342 -8.91 -4.34 -0.96
C PRO A 342 -8.66 -4.21 0.55
N PRO A 343 -7.68 -4.93 1.17
CA PRO A 343 -7.39 -4.77 2.60
C PRO A 343 -7.00 -3.35 3.02
N PHE A 344 -6.42 -2.55 2.11
CA PHE A 344 -5.96 -1.18 2.37
C PHE A 344 -6.92 -0.11 1.81
N ALA A 345 -7.84 -0.49 0.92
CA ALA A 345 -8.79 0.44 0.30
C ALA A 345 -9.87 0.87 1.30
N ALA A 346 -10.16 2.18 1.36
CA ALA A 346 -11.19 2.72 2.22
C ALA A 346 -12.60 2.20 1.86
N PRO A 347 -13.50 1.98 2.84
CA PRO A 347 -14.75 1.26 2.61
C PRO A 347 -15.69 1.95 1.60
N GLU A 348 -15.63 3.28 1.50
CA GLU A 348 -16.35 4.07 0.49
C GLU A 348 -15.88 3.80 -0.95
N LEU A 349 -14.67 3.29 -1.17
CA LEU A 349 -14.17 2.88 -2.49
C LEU A 349 -14.68 1.49 -2.91
N LEU A 350 -15.16 0.70 -1.95
CA LEU A 350 -15.54 -0.70 -2.14
C LEU A 350 -17.07 -0.91 -2.28
N THR A 351 -17.84 0.17 -2.35
CA THR A 351 -19.30 0.14 -2.56
C THR A 351 -19.67 -0.23 -3.99
N VAL A 352 -20.89 -0.75 -4.21
CA VAL A 352 -21.38 -1.11 -5.55
C VAL A 352 -21.58 0.11 -6.46
N GLN A 353 -21.70 1.32 -5.89
CA GLN A 353 -21.75 2.56 -6.66
C GLN A 353 -20.36 2.97 -7.13
N SER A 354 -19.38 3.03 -6.22
CA SER A 354 -17.98 3.35 -6.50
C SER A 354 -17.33 2.35 -7.47
N LEU A 355 -17.72 1.08 -7.40
CA LEU A 355 -17.32 0.01 -8.31
C LEU A 355 -18.09 0.02 -9.66
N LYS A 356 -18.84 1.08 -9.98
CA LYS A 356 -19.59 1.27 -11.24
C LYS A 356 -19.52 2.69 -11.80
N SER A 357 -19.28 3.70 -10.96
CA SER A 357 -19.10 5.10 -11.36
C SER A 357 -17.75 5.32 -12.04
N THR A 358 -17.72 6.18 -13.04
CA THR A 358 -16.47 6.70 -13.64
C THR A 358 -15.93 7.91 -12.86
N GLU A 359 -16.69 8.45 -11.91
CA GLU A 359 -16.32 9.57 -11.04
C GLU A 359 -15.28 9.17 -9.98
N VAL A 360 -14.46 10.13 -9.57
CA VAL A 360 -13.36 9.91 -8.62
C VAL A 360 -13.90 9.94 -7.19
N VAL A 361 -14.10 8.76 -6.60
CA VAL A 361 -14.58 8.59 -5.20
C VAL A 361 -13.45 8.65 -4.17
N GLN A 362 -12.18 8.56 -4.60
CA GLN A 362 -11.01 8.76 -3.74
C GLN A 362 -10.99 10.16 -3.15
N SER A 363 -10.50 10.31 -1.92
CA SER A 363 -10.43 11.58 -1.20
C SER A 363 -9.22 11.64 -0.26
N LYS A 364 -8.95 12.81 0.32
CA LYS A 364 -7.97 12.92 1.41
C LYS A 364 -8.36 12.05 2.61
N GLY A 365 -9.66 11.85 2.84
CA GLY A 365 -10.17 10.90 3.84
C GLY A 365 -9.88 9.43 3.49
N SER A 366 -9.90 9.03 2.21
CA SER A 366 -9.55 7.64 1.84
C SER A 366 -8.06 7.36 2.03
N ASP A 367 -7.17 8.31 1.69
CA ASP A 367 -5.73 8.17 1.94
C ASP A 367 -5.41 8.02 3.44
N VAL A 368 -6.07 8.81 4.31
CA VAL A 368 -5.92 8.73 5.78
C VAL A 368 -6.26 7.34 6.30
N PHE A 369 -7.36 6.74 5.81
CA PHE A 369 -7.74 5.37 6.13
C PHE A 369 -6.68 4.37 5.64
N SER A 370 -6.25 4.48 4.38
CA SER A 370 -5.26 3.58 3.78
C SER A 370 -3.89 3.65 4.48
N LEU A 371 -3.48 4.83 4.96
CA LEU A 371 -2.29 4.96 5.80
C LEU A 371 -2.50 4.34 7.19
N ALA A 372 -3.65 4.52 7.84
CA ALA A 372 -3.91 3.93 9.15
C ALA A 372 -3.84 2.40 9.10
N VAL A 373 -4.37 1.82 8.03
CA VAL A 373 -4.34 0.37 7.78
C VAL A 373 -2.94 -0.13 7.35
N THR A 374 -2.16 0.71 6.66
CA THR A 374 -0.73 0.48 6.40
C THR A 374 0.09 0.43 7.70
N LEU A 375 -0.16 1.35 8.63
CA LEU A 375 0.47 1.36 9.95
C LEU A 375 0.00 0.18 10.82
N LEU A 376 -1.25 -0.26 10.68
CA LEU A 376 -1.78 -1.44 11.36
C LEU A 376 -1.07 -2.74 10.92
N ALA A 377 -0.77 -2.88 9.62
CA ALA A 377 0.02 -4.00 9.11
C ALA A 377 1.44 -4.03 9.70
N ALA A 378 2.03 -2.86 10.01
CA ALA A 378 3.31 -2.75 10.70
C ALA A 378 3.24 -3.11 12.21
N VAL A 379 2.06 -3.09 12.81
CA VAL A 379 1.85 -3.62 14.18
C VAL A 379 1.69 -5.14 14.13
N THR A 380 0.80 -5.65 13.29
CA THR A 380 0.36 -7.06 13.30
C THR A 380 1.32 -8.03 12.59
N GLY A 381 2.19 -7.51 11.70
CA GLY A 381 3.02 -8.32 10.81
C GLY A 381 2.22 -8.98 9.68
N ASP A 382 1.00 -8.53 9.40
CA ASP A 382 0.11 -9.09 8.38
C ASP A 382 -0.21 -8.08 7.27
N LEU A 383 0.32 -8.34 6.08
CA LEU A 383 0.10 -7.55 4.86
C LEU A 383 -1.22 -7.89 4.14
N LEU A 384 -1.95 -8.91 4.58
CA LEU A 384 -3.26 -9.33 4.07
C LEU A 384 -4.40 -9.01 5.05
N LEU A 385 -4.04 -8.65 6.29
CA LEU A 385 -4.84 -8.15 7.42
C LEU A 385 -5.95 -9.07 7.97
N HIS A 386 -6.21 -10.20 7.31
CA HIS A 386 -7.13 -11.23 7.77
C HIS A 386 -6.59 -12.61 7.35
N PRO A 387 -5.73 -13.25 8.16
CA PRO A 387 -5.04 -14.46 7.77
C PRO A 387 -6.02 -15.64 7.75
N GLY A 388 -5.87 -16.54 6.77
CA GLY A 388 -6.77 -17.69 6.56
C GLY A 388 -8.15 -17.35 5.96
N SER A 389 -8.48 -16.07 5.74
CA SER A 389 -9.76 -15.67 5.15
C SER A 389 -9.75 -15.71 3.62
N SER A 390 -10.83 -16.20 3.02
CA SER A 390 -10.96 -16.29 1.55
C SER A 390 -10.99 -14.91 0.88
N ASN A 391 -10.69 -14.82 -0.42
CA ASN A 391 -10.70 -13.53 -1.14
C ASN A 391 -12.06 -12.82 -1.06
N MET A 392 -13.18 -13.57 -1.10
CA MET A 392 -14.52 -13.01 -0.92
C MET A 392 -14.77 -12.52 0.51
N GLN A 393 -14.32 -13.27 1.51
CA GLN A 393 -14.44 -12.91 2.93
C GLN A 393 -13.61 -11.67 3.26
N ARG A 394 -12.37 -11.58 2.74
CA ARG A 394 -11.52 -10.40 2.87
C ARG A 394 -12.14 -9.17 2.23
N LEU A 395 -12.72 -9.28 1.03
CA LEU A 395 -13.46 -8.19 0.39
C LEU A 395 -14.70 -7.75 1.21
N ALA A 396 -15.40 -8.70 1.85
CA ALA A 396 -16.52 -8.37 2.74
C ALA A 396 -16.05 -7.60 3.99
N MET A 397 -15.01 -8.07 4.67
CA MET A 397 -14.44 -7.37 5.84
C MET A 397 -13.81 -6.02 5.48
N SER A 398 -13.28 -5.87 4.26
CA SER A 398 -12.75 -4.59 3.74
C SER A 398 -13.87 -3.55 3.52
N ARG A 399 -15.07 -3.97 3.11
CA ARG A 399 -16.27 -3.10 3.07
C ARG A 399 -16.73 -2.68 4.47
N GLU A 400 -16.48 -3.51 5.47
CA GLU A 400 -16.58 -3.17 6.89
C GLU A 400 -15.26 -2.60 7.46
N GLY A 401 -14.38 -2.04 6.62
CA GLY A 401 -13.02 -1.62 6.99
C GLY A 401 -12.95 -0.61 8.15
N HIS A 402 -14.02 0.13 8.42
CA HIS A 402 -14.16 0.97 9.61
C HIS A 402 -14.13 0.19 10.95
N ARG A 403 -14.19 -1.14 10.89
CA ARG A 403 -14.06 -2.09 12.01
C ARG A 403 -12.75 -2.89 11.98
N VAL A 404 -11.79 -2.51 11.12
CA VAL A 404 -10.52 -3.24 10.95
C VAL A 404 -9.77 -3.47 12.27
N LEU A 405 -9.84 -2.52 13.21
CA LEU A 405 -9.24 -2.62 14.54
C LEU A 405 -9.89 -3.72 15.40
N ASP A 406 -11.19 -3.98 15.28
CA ASP A 406 -11.84 -5.15 15.90
C ASP A 406 -11.33 -6.46 15.28
N HIS A 407 -11.26 -6.48 13.94
CA HIS A 407 -10.99 -7.70 13.17
C HIS A 407 -9.55 -8.24 13.36
N VAL A 408 -8.57 -7.39 13.70
CA VAL A 408 -7.16 -7.81 13.86
C VAL A 408 -6.74 -8.12 15.31
N ARG A 409 -7.63 -7.99 16.31
CA ARG A 409 -7.28 -8.22 17.73
C ARG A 409 -6.74 -9.63 18.00
N SER A 410 -7.16 -10.62 17.23
CA SER A 410 -6.69 -12.01 17.29
C SER A 410 -5.63 -12.35 16.23
N GLY A 411 -4.66 -11.45 16.00
CA GLY A 411 -3.60 -11.60 15.01
C GLY A 411 -2.79 -12.91 15.16
N VAL A 412 -2.49 -13.54 14.01
CA VAL A 412 -1.79 -14.84 13.91
C VAL A 412 -0.27 -14.66 13.69
N HIS A 413 0.22 -13.42 13.58
CA HIS A 413 1.48 -13.11 12.87
C HIS A 413 2.55 -12.34 13.65
N GLY A 414 2.44 -12.33 14.98
CA GLY A 414 3.50 -11.89 15.91
C GLY A 414 3.00 -10.96 17.00
N SER A 415 1.98 -10.14 16.71
CA SER A 415 1.40 -9.20 17.67
C SER A 415 -0.14 -9.23 17.64
N ARG A 416 -0.74 -8.78 18.75
CA ARG A 416 -2.18 -8.55 18.92
C ARG A 416 -2.42 -7.11 19.35
N LEU A 417 -3.48 -6.50 18.83
CA LEU A 417 -3.88 -5.15 19.21
C LEU A 417 -4.55 -5.13 20.60
N PRO A 418 -3.96 -4.49 21.63
CA PRO A 418 -4.59 -4.36 22.95
C PRO A 418 -5.67 -3.26 22.94
N ILE A 419 -6.81 -3.54 23.59
CA ILE A 419 -7.94 -2.61 23.69
C ILE A 419 -7.55 -1.39 24.53
N GLY A 420 -7.79 -0.19 24.02
CA GLY A 420 -7.41 1.08 24.64
C GLY A 420 -5.90 1.38 24.60
N GLY A 421 -5.10 0.55 23.92
CA GLY A 421 -3.66 0.75 23.78
C GLY A 421 -3.27 1.93 22.91
N ILE A 422 -1.99 2.30 22.95
CA ILE A 422 -1.43 3.45 22.22
C ILE A 422 -1.73 3.37 20.70
N VAL A 423 -1.56 2.19 20.10
CA VAL A 423 -1.89 1.93 18.70
C VAL A 423 -3.36 2.19 18.40
N GLU A 424 -4.29 1.70 19.22
CA GLU A 424 -5.73 1.88 18.99
C GLU A 424 -6.14 3.35 19.15
N LYS A 425 -5.55 4.07 20.12
CA LYS A 425 -5.73 5.53 20.29
C LYS A 425 -5.27 6.31 19.05
N ILE A 426 -4.10 5.98 18.49
CA ILE A 426 -3.54 6.67 17.32
C ILE A 426 -4.29 6.33 16.02
N LEU A 427 -4.76 5.08 15.85
CA LEU A 427 -5.37 4.63 14.59
C LEU A 427 -6.90 4.82 14.53
N SER A 428 -7.62 4.76 15.66
CA SER A 428 -9.09 4.85 15.67
C SER A 428 -9.67 6.13 15.03
N PRO A 429 -9.09 7.35 15.18
CA PRO A 429 -9.60 8.55 14.52
C PRO A 429 -9.42 8.58 12.99
N ALA A 430 -8.54 7.72 12.46
CA ALA A 430 -8.24 7.64 11.04
C ALA A 430 -9.05 6.54 10.31
N VAL A 431 -9.57 5.55 11.02
CA VAL A 431 -10.40 4.47 10.46
C VAL A 431 -11.92 4.69 10.61
N VAL A 432 -12.37 5.85 11.11
CA VAL A 432 -13.82 6.13 11.25
C VAL A 432 -14.56 6.05 9.91
N LYS A 433 -15.84 5.65 9.96
CA LYS A 433 -16.61 5.24 8.78
C LYS A 433 -16.76 6.35 7.73
N ASP A 434 -17.13 7.55 8.15
CA ASP A 434 -17.32 8.71 7.28
C ASP A 434 -15.96 9.38 6.98
N PRO A 435 -15.52 9.46 5.69
CA PRO A 435 -14.23 10.03 5.32
C PRO A 435 -14.05 11.49 5.74
N GLU A 436 -15.12 12.28 5.84
CA GLU A 436 -15.01 13.69 6.26
C GLU A 436 -14.80 13.84 7.77
N THR A 437 -15.27 12.87 8.56
CA THR A 437 -15.01 12.82 10.01
C THR A 437 -13.62 12.28 10.38
N ARG A 438 -12.88 11.69 9.43
CA ARG A 438 -11.52 11.18 9.69
C ARG A 438 -10.57 12.33 10.04
N ILE A 439 -9.70 12.06 11.01
CA ILE A 439 -8.65 12.98 11.49
C ILE A 439 -7.82 13.51 10.33
N LYS A 440 -7.48 14.81 10.35
CA LYS A 440 -6.66 15.42 9.31
C LYS A 440 -5.18 15.18 9.63
N PRO A 441 -4.28 14.98 8.64
CA PRO A 441 -2.88 14.61 8.90
C PRO A 441 -2.13 15.54 9.87
N VAL A 442 -2.45 16.84 9.88
CA VAL A 442 -1.84 17.84 10.79
C VAL A 442 -2.22 17.64 12.27
N ASP A 443 -3.43 17.19 12.56
CA ASP A 443 -3.88 16.89 13.93
C ASP A 443 -3.46 15.46 14.34
N TRP A 444 -3.38 14.55 13.38
CA TRP A 444 -2.88 13.19 13.57
C TRP A 444 -1.37 13.17 13.88
N LEU A 445 -0.58 14.01 13.20
CA LEU A 445 0.83 14.20 13.47
C LEU A 445 1.05 14.70 14.90
N ARG A 446 0.29 15.72 15.32
CA ARG A 446 0.33 16.27 16.69
C ARG A 446 0.00 15.19 17.72
N MET A 447 -1.06 14.41 17.52
CA MET A 447 -1.42 13.29 18.40
C MET A 447 -0.31 12.24 18.54
N ILE A 448 0.47 11.98 17.48
CA ILE A 448 1.62 11.07 17.53
C ILE A 448 2.80 11.72 18.28
N GLU A 449 3.03 13.02 18.07
CA GLU A 449 4.09 13.78 18.76
C GLU A 449 3.80 13.95 20.26
N ASP A 450 2.55 14.21 20.65
CA ASP A 450 2.08 14.25 22.04
C ASP A 450 2.31 12.90 22.76
N VAL A 451 2.05 11.78 22.06
CA VAL A 451 2.34 10.43 22.59
C VAL A 451 3.84 10.16 22.72
N ILE A 452 4.65 10.55 21.72
CA ILE A 452 6.10 10.39 21.77
C ILE A 452 6.71 11.19 22.93
N ALA A 453 6.16 12.38 23.24
CA ALA A 453 6.58 13.16 24.40
C ALA A 453 6.15 12.53 25.74
N ALA A 454 4.96 11.91 25.80
CA ALA A 454 4.46 11.27 27.02
C ALA A 454 5.20 9.97 27.42
N GLU A 455 5.79 9.25 26.45
CA GLU A 455 6.56 8.02 26.70
C GLU A 455 8.03 8.28 27.08
N ASP A 456 8.52 9.53 27.01
CA ASP A 456 9.91 9.93 27.33
C ASP A 456 9.95 11.02 28.44
N PRO A 457 9.58 10.69 29.70
CA PRO A 457 9.37 11.65 30.78
C PRO A 457 10.67 12.14 31.46
N HIS A 458 11.73 12.35 30.68
CA HIS A 458 13.03 12.87 31.13
C HIS A 458 13.33 14.29 30.61
N GLU A 459 12.34 15.17 30.78
CA GLU A 459 12.48 16.64 30.80
C GLU A 459 11.96 17.20 32.13
#